data_AF-A0A7V7D8C1-F1
#
_entry.id   AF-A0A7V7D8C1-F1
#
_cell.length_a   1.000
_cell.length_b   1.000
_cell.length_c   1.000
_cell.angle_alpha   90.00
_cell.angle_beta   90.00
_cell.angle_gamma   90.00
#
_symmetry.space_group_name_H-M   'P 1'
#
loop_
_entity.id
_entity.type
_entity.pdbx_description
1 polymer ?
#
loop_
_entity_poly.entity_id
_entity_poly.type
_entity_poly.pdbx_seq_one_letter_code
_entity_poly.pdbx_strand_id
1 'polypeptide(L)'
;MKLTKSPNRRELLKTLGSMPVIGTLLYQSARGKSQHKVDAVTGLTFVTRSDKQEYDRLKNLDLNDTKIVARQKKMPVAKIGNLSVGRLISGSNLISMNMHARDLDYVNALAAHYNTEERIFMTLKLCEEYGINSIVLKNHNFRHFRLSKYWDEWGGKMKWLA
;
A
#
# COMPACT_ATOMS: atom_id res chain seq x y z
N MET A 1 61.49 15.35 22.42
CA MET A 1 61.01 15.28 21.03
C MET A 1 61.31 13.87 20.50
N LYS A 2 60.32 12.97 20.48
CA LYS A 2 60.48 11.59 19.95
C LYS A 2 59.60 11.45 18.72
N LEU A 3 60.22 11.23 17.57
CA LEU A 3 59.57 11.07 16.27
C LEU A 3 58.66 9.84 16.25
N THR A 4 57.38 10.02 15.94
CA THR A 4 56.46 8.92 15.63
C THR A 4 56.72 8.46 14.20
N LYS A 5 57.22 7.23 14.04
CA LYS A 5 57.45 6.60 12.74
C LYS A 5 56.09 6.23 12.13
N SER A 6 55.73 6.86 11.00
CA SER A 6 54.52 6.50 10.24
C SER A 6 54.65 5.08 9.67
N PRO A 7 53.62 4.21 9.78
CA PRO A 7 53.71 2.84 9.31
C PRO A 7 53.87 2.78 7.79
N ASN A 8 54.77 1.90 7.34
CA ASN A 8 55.11 1.72 5.94
C ASN A 8 53.97 0.95 5.22
N ARG A 9 53.68 1.25 3.95
CA ARG A 9 52.54 0.67 3.19
C ARG A 9 52.49 -0.87 3.22
N ARG A 10 53.63 -1.53 3.38
CA ARG A 10 53.72 -2.99 3.52
C ARG A 10 53.19 -3.53 4.85
N GLU A 11 53.21 -2.77 5.94
CA GLU A 11 52.64 -3.21 7.22
C GLU A 11 51.12 -3.09 7.25
N LEU A 12 50.57 -2.05 6.60
CA LEU A 12 49.13 -1.90 6.38
C LEU A 12 48.54 -3.04 5.51
N LEU A 13 49.29 -3.52 4.52
CA LEU A 13 48.85 -4.64 3.68
C LEU A 13 48.91 -5.99 4.42
N LYS A 14 49.86 -6.14 5.35
CA LYS A 14 49.96 -7.34 6.21
C LYS A 14 48.81 -7.42 7.22
N THR A 15 48.34 -6.28 7.74
CA THR A 15 47.16 -6.24 8.62
C THR A 15 45.84 -6.35 7.85
N LEU A 16 45.78 -5.94 6.58
CA LEU A 16 44.62 -6.20 5.71
C LEU A 16 44.44 -7.69 5.37
N GLY A 17 45.54 -8.44 5.24
CA GLY A 17 45.53 -9.86 4.89
C GLY A 17 44.98 -10.80 5.98
N SER A 18 44.91 -10.35 7.23
CA SER A 18 44.44 -11.17 8.37
C SER A 18 42.96 -10.95 8.72
N MET A 19 42.18 -10.25 7.89
CA MET A 19 40.74 -10.02 8.11
C MET A 19 39.76 -10.89 7.26
N PRO A 20 39.90 -12.23 7.14
CA PRO A 20 38.79 -13.03 6.63
C PRO A 20 37.58 -13.00 7.60
N VAL A 21 37.85 -12.93 8.91
CA VAL A 21 36.79 -13.06 9.94
C VAL A 21 35.91 -11.82 10.02
N ILE A 22 36.49 -10.61 9.95
CA ILE A 22 35.72 -9.36 10.03
C ILE A 22 34.99 -9.07 8.70
N GLY A 23 35.60 -9.40 7.56
CA GLY A 23 34.91 -9.32 6.26
C GLY A 23 33.68 -10.23 6.20
N THR A 24 33.79 -11.45 6.75
CA THR A 24 32.66 -12.39 6.81
C THR A 24 31.59 -11.92 7.80
N LEU A 25 31.97 -11.35 8.96
CA LEU A 25 31.02 -10.82 9.95
C LEU A 25 30.29 -9.57 9.43
N LEU A 26 30.98 -8.67 8.72
CA LEU A 26 30.38 -7.50 8.06
C LEU A 26 29.49 -7.92 6.88
N TYR A 27 29.91 -8.91 6.08
CA TYR A 27 29.10 -9.47 4.98
C TYR A 27 27.81 -10.15 5.51
N GLN A 28 27.91 -10.88 6.62
CA GLN A 28 26.76 -11.49 7.30
C GLN A 28 25.85 -10.43 7.95
N SER A 29 26.41 -9.39 8.56
CA SER A 29 25.63 -8.29 9.18
C SER A 29 24.94 -7.40 8.14
N ALA A 30 25.58 -7.15 6.99
CA ALA A 30 24.99 -6.43 5.87
C ALA A 30 23.86 -7.23 5.19
N ARG A 31 23.96 -8.58 5.14
CA ARG A 31 22.87 -9.46 4.69
C ARG A 31 21.62 -9.38 5.57
N GLY A 32 21.76 -9.04 6.85
CA GLY A 32 20.64 -8.96 7.80
C GLY A 32 19.78 -7.69 7.69
N LYS A 33 20.22 -6.65 6.95
CA LYS A 33 19.53 -5.35 6.94
C LYS A 33 19.33 -4.68 5.58
N SER A 34 19.69 -5.31 4.46
CA SER A 34 19.43 -4.72 3.14
C SER A 34 19.17 -5.77 2.06
N GLN A 35 17.97 -6.33 2.07
CA GLN A 35 17.33 -6.84 0.86
C GLN A 35 15.93 -6.21 0.73
N HIS A 36 15.88 -4.91 0.46
CA HIS A 36 14.81 -4.41 -0.40
C HIS A 36 15.16 -4.87 -1.81
N LYS A 37 14.74 -6.11 -2.12
CA LYS A 37 14.75 -6.62 -3.49
C LYS A 37 13.69 -5.80 -4.22
N VAL A 38 14.13 -4.90 -5.10
CA VAL A 38 13.27 -4.38 -6.15
C VAL A 38 12.89 -5.57 -7.01
N ASP A 39 11.68 -6.09 -6.81
CA ASP A 39 11.14 -7.14 -7.65
C ASP A 39 10.87 -6.51 -9.01
N ALA A 40 11.69 -6.89 -9.99
CA ALA A 40 11.51 -6.54 -11.38
C ALA A 40 10.12 -7.02 -11.83
N VAL A 41 9.26 -6.03 -12.06
CA VAL A 41 7.87 -6.10 -12.47
C VAL A 41 7.74 -6.79 -13.82
N THR A 42 7.44 -8.10 -13.83
CA THR A 42 6.69 -8.81 -14.89
C THR A 42 6.50 -10.29 -14.51
N GLY A 43 5.55 -10.61 -13.64
CA GLY A 43 5.18 -12.01 -13.40
C GLY A 43 4.23 -12.20 -12.23
N LEU A 44 2.97 -12.53 -12.54
CA LEU A 44 1.83 -12.83 -11.65
C LEU A 44 1.58 -11.83 -10.50
N THR A 45 0.33 -11.44 -10.29
CA THR A 45 -0.10 -10.63 -9.13
C THR A 45 0.08 -11.42 -7.82
N PHE A 46 1.32 -11.59 -7.35
CA PHE A 46 1.62 -12.27 -6.10
C PHE A 46 1.19 -11.36 -4.95
N VAL A 47 0.28 -11.87 -4.11
CA VAL A 47 -0.04 -11.25 -2.83
C VAL A 47 1.24 -11.28 -1.99
N THR A 48 1.87 -10.11 -1.83
CA THR A 48 3.11 -9.98 -1.08
C THR A 48 2.85 -10.16 0.42
N ARG A 49 3.90 -10.43 1.20
CA ARG A 49 3.77 -10.44 2.67
C ARG A 49 3.25 -9.08 3.19
N SER A 50 3.72 -7.99 2.60
CA SER A 50 3.24 -6.63 2.90
C SER A 50 1.76 -6.46 2.59
N ASP A 51 1.25 -7.04 1.50
CA ASP A 51 -0.17 -6.95 1.17
C ASP A 51 -1.05 -7.62 2.23
N LYS A 52 -0.64 -8.80 2.74
CA LYS A 52 -1.38 -9.48 3.81
C LYS A 52 -1.40 -8.67 5.09
N GLN A 53 -0.25 -8.11 5.47
CA GLN A 53 -0.14 -7.26 6.66
C GLN A 53 -1.02 -6.01 6.52
N GLU A 54 -1.05 -5.40 5.34
CA GLU A 54 -1.87 -4.23 5.07
C GLU A 54 -3.36 -4.56 5.04
N TYR A 55 -3.73 -5.72 4.49
CA TYR A 55 -5.09 -6.24 4.55
C TYR A 55 -5.55 -6.40 6.01
N ASP A 56 -4.75 -7.06 6.85
CA ASP A 56 -5.07 -7.27 8.26
C ASP A 56 -5.14 -5.93 9.02
N ARG A 57 -4.23 -4.99 8.73
CA ARG A 57 -4.24 -3.64 9.30
C ARG A 57 -5.54 -2.91 8.98
N LEU A 58 -5.92 -2.87 7.70
CA LEU A 58 -7.09 -2.14 7.23
C LEU A 58 -8.39 -2.80 7.68
N LYS A 59 -8.49 -4.12 7.60
CA LYS A 59 -9.68 -4.86 8.02
C LYS A 59 -9.99 -4.64 9.49
N ASN A 60 -8.95 -4.60 10.33
CA ASN A 60 -9.08 -4.37 11.77
C ASN A 60 -8.97 -2.88 12.16
N LEU A 61 -8.93 -1.96 11.20
CA LEU A 61 -8.81 -0.53 11.47
C LEU A 61 -10.09 0.02 12.11
N ASP A 62 -9.97 0.47 13.37
CA ASP A 62 -11.02 1.24 14.02
C ASP A 62 -11.01 2.69 13.51
N LEU A 63 -12.04 3.04 12.74
CA LEU A 63 -12.23 4.38 12.21
C LEU A 63 -12.52 5.43 13.30
N ASN A 64 -12.83 5.01 14.53
CA ASN A 64 -13.07 5.92 15.66
C ASN A 64 -11.83 6.20 16.51
N ASP A 65 -10.68 5.56 16.23
CA ASP A 65 -9.45 5.87 16.93
C ASP A 65 -9.09 7.36 16.75
N THR A 66 -8.77 8.01 17.87
CA THR A 66 -8.30 9.39 17.97
C THR A 66 -7.28 9.79 16.91
N LYS A 67 -6.32 8.92 16.60
CA LYS A 67 -5.28 9.18 15.58
C LYS A 67 -5.85 9.22 14.18
N ILE A 68 -6.81 8.36 13.88
CA ILE A 68 -7.48 8.27 12.59
C ILE A 68 -8.42 9.46 12.42
N VAL A 69 -9.22 9.76 13.44
CA VAL A 69 -10.07 10.96 13.46
C VAL A 69 -9.26 12.24 13.25
N ALA A 70 -8.09 12.37 13.89
CA ALA A 70 -7.19 13.49 13.67
C ALA A 70 -6.66 13.56 12.23
N ARG A 71 -6.46 12.41 11.58
CA ARG A 71 -6.05 12.33 10.17
C ARG A 71 -7.19 12.69 9.22
N GLN A 72 -8.38 12.15 9.47
CA GLN A 72 -9.60 12.44 8.71
C GLN A 72 -9.94 13.94 8.73
N LYS A 73 -9.74 14.61 9.87
CA LYS A 73 -9.94 16.07 10.01
C LYS A 73 -9.06 16.92 9.09
N LYS A 74 -7.97 16.35 8.55
CA LYS A 74 -7.12 17.05 7.57
C LYS A 74 -7.76 17.10 6.17
N MET A 75 -8.72 16.22 5.88
CA MET A 75 -9.47 16.27 4.62
C MET A 75 -10.37 17.51 4.63
N PRO A 76 -10.24 18.44 3.66
CA PRO A 76 -11.19 19.52 3.53
C PRO A 76 -12.58 18.95 3.23
N VAL A 77 -13.60 19.45 3.91
CA VAL A 77 -14.99 19.00 3.75
C VAL A 77 -15.84 20.19 3.32
N ALA A 78 -16.70 19.97 2.33
CA ALA A 78 -17.67 20.94 1.84
C ALA A 78 -19.09 20.36 1.90
N LYS A 79 -20.09 21.21 1.78
CA LYS A 79 -21.49 20.78 1.66
C LYS A 79 -21.94 20.88 0.21
N ILE A 80 -22.59 19.83 -0.28
CA ILE A 80 -23.33 19.80 -1.55
C ILE A 80 -24.78 19.54 -1.19
N GLY A 81 -25.62 20.58 -1.25
CA GLY A 81 -26.96 20.54 -0.67
C GLY A 81 -26.89 20.18 0.81
N ASN A 82 -27.57 19.10 1.20
CA ASN A 82 -27.59 18.60 2.59
C ASN A 82 -26.47 17.60 2.90
N LEU A 83 -25.65 17.23 1.91
CA LEU A 83 -24.59 16.23 2.06
C LEU A 83 -23.26 16.89 2.40
N SER A 84 -22.66 16.50 3.52
CA SER A 84 -21.28 16.86 3.88
C SER A 84 -20.31 15.86 3.25
N VAL A 85 -19.50 16.32 2.30
CA VAL A 85 -18.65 15.49 1.42
C VAL A 85 -17.21 15.99 1.50
N GLY A 86 -16.26 15.05 1.58
CA GLY A 86 -14.83 15.38 1.50
C GLY A 86 -14.47 15.99 0.14
N ARG A 87 -13.36 16.71 0.07
CA ARG A 87 -12.86 17.31 -1.19
C ARG A 87 -12.64 16.27 -2.29
N LEU A 88 -12.36 15.02 -1.89
CA LEU A 88 -12.24 13.87 -2.76
C LEU A 88 -13.45 12.95 -2.59
N ILE A 89 -13.94 12.42 -3.71
CA ILE A 89 -15.02 11.42 -3.79
C ILE A 89 -14.44 10.19 -4.47
N SER A 90 -14.65 9.01 -3.89
CA SER A 90 -14.22 7.76 -4.51
C SER A 90 -15.09 7.43 -5.72
N GLY A 91 -14.48 7.11 -6.85
CA GLY A 91 -15.17 6.62 -8.03
C GLY A 91 -15.35 5.09 -8.00
N SER A 92 -16.19 4.55 -8.89
CA SER A 92 -16.46 3.10 -8.95
C SER A 92 -15.94 2.38 -10.18
N ASN A 93 -15.11 3.01 -11.01
CA ASN A 93 -14.66 2.37 -12.25
C ASN A 93 -13.92 1.05 -12.00
N LEU A 94 -13.10 1.02 -10.94
CA LEU A 94 -12.37 -0.18 -10.50
C LEU A 94 -13.29 -1.30 -10.02
N ILE A 95 -14.52 -0.97 -9.62
CA ILE A 95 -15.55 -1.92 -9.17
C ILE A 95 -16.33 -2.48 -10.35
N SER A 96 -16.71 -1.62 -11.30
CA SER A 96 -17.45 -2.02 -12.52
C SER A 96 -16.59 -2.70 -13.56
N MET A 97 -15.28 -2.46 -13.55
CA MET A 97 -14.33 -2.96 -14.55
C MET A 97 -14.72 -2.57 -15.99
N ASN A 98 -15.48 -1.49 -16.17
CA ASN A 98 -15.84 -0.93 -17.47
C ASN A 98 -14.63 -0.17 -18.05
N MET A 99 -13.70 -0.92 -18.64
CA MET A 99 -12.52 -0.31 -19.25
C MET A 99 -12.84 0.11 -20.68
N HIS A 100 -12.67 1.40 -20.97
CA HIS A 100 -12.74 1.94 -22.33
C HIS A 100 -11.47 1.56 -23.12
N ALA A 101 -11.35 0.28 -23.43
CA ALA A 101 -10.16 -0.33 -24.02
C ALA A 101 -10.46 -0.83 -25.44
N ARG A 102 -10.78 0.11 -26.36
CA ARG A 102 -11.12 -0.11 -27.79
C ARG A 102 -11.02 -1.56 -28.27
N ASP A 103 -9.85 -1.93 -28.78
CA ASP A 103 -9.56 -3.25 -29.37
C ASP A 103 -8.63 -4.08 -28.45
N LEU A 104 -8.45 -3.67 -27.19
CA LEU A 104 -7.57 -4.32 -26.22
C LEU A 104 -8.42 -5.15 -25.26
N ASP A 105 -8.91 -6.27 -25.76
CA ASP A 105 -9.76 -7.23 -25.06
C ASP A 105 -9.18 -7.72 -23.72
N TYR A 106 -7.86 -7.90 -23.63
CA TYR A 106 -7.18 -8.34 -22.41
C TYR A 106 -7.27 -7.35 -21.25
N VAL A 107 -7.59 -6.07 -21.50
CA VAL A 107 -7.60 -5.04 -20.44
C VAL A 107 -8.71 -5.27 -19.42
N ASN A 108 -9.86 -5.78 -19.85
CA ASN A 108 -10.95 -6.14 -18.93
C ASN A 108 -10.54 -7.32 -18.04
N ALA A 109 -9.92 -8.35 -18.62
CA ALA A 109 -9.40 -9.48 -17.87
C ALA A 109 -8.31 -9.02 -16.87
N LEU A 110 -7.40 -8.16 -17.32
CA LEU A 110 -6.37 -7.57 -16.46
C LEU A 110 -7.00 -6.78 -15.32
N ALA A 111 -7.97 -5.91 -15.60
CA ALA A 111 -8.66 -5.14 -14.58
C ALA A 111 -9.34 -6.04 -13.52
N ALA A 112 -9.98 -7.14 -13.94
CA ALA A 112 -10.61 -8.08 -13.04
C ALA A 112 -9.59 -8.80 -12.13
N HIS A 113 -8.41 -9.14 -12.66
CA HIS A 113 -7.35 -9.79 -11.87
C HIS A 113 -6.70 -8.87 -10.83
N TYR A 114 -6.69 -7.56 -11.05
CA TYR A 114 -6.09 -6.59 -10.11
C TYR A 114 -7.09 -6.03 -9.11
N ASN A 115 -8.35 -5.86 -9.51
CA ASN A 115 -9.40 -5.26 -8.69
C ASN A 115 -10.26 -6.34 -8.02
N THR A 116 -9.63 -7.18 -7.20
CA THR A 116 -10.36 -8.17 -6.40
C THR A 116 -11.22 -7.50 -5.33
N GLU A 117 -12.20 -8.22 -4.79
CA GLU A 117 -13.07 -7.75 -3.71
C GLU A 117 -12.25 -7.22 -2.52
N GLU A 118 -11.20 -7.93 -2.13
CA GLU A 118 -10.30 -7.53 -1.04
C GLU A 118 -9.58 -6.22 -1.32
N ARG A 119 -9.03 -6.07 -2.54
CA ARG A 119 -8.31 -4.84 -2.94
C ARG A 119 -9.25 -3.63 -2.96
N ILE A 120 -10.48 -3.84 -3.40
CA ILE A 120 -11.50 -2.80 -3.38
C ILE A 120 -11.82 -2.41 -1.93
N PHE A 121 -12.08 -3.37 -1.04
CA PHE A 121 -12.37 -3.06 0.37
C PHE A 121 -11.19 -2.38 1.08
N MET A 122 -9.96 -2.81 0.84
CA MET A 122 -8.76 -2.13 1.31
C MET A 122 -8.72 -0.67 0.83
N THR A 123 -9.01 -0.44 -0.45
CA THR A 123 -9.05 0.92 -1.03
C THR A 123 -10.11 1.79 -0.36
N LEU A 124 -11.32 1.26 -0.15
CA LEU A 124 -12.39 2.00 0.52
C LEU A 124 -12.03 2.32 1.97
N LYS A 125 -11.43 1.37 2.70
CA LYS A 125 -11.04 1.58 4.09
C LYS A 125 -9.90 2.58 4.22
N LEU A 126 -8.95 2.54 3.30
CA LEU A 126 -7.88 3.53 3.19
C LEU A 126 -8.44 4.92 2.87
N CYS A 127 -9.43 5.01 1.98
CA CYS A 127 -10.14 6.28 1.73
C CYS A 127 -10.71 6.85 3.04
N GLU A 128 -11.38 6.02 3.84
CA GLU A 128 -11.93 6.44 5.13
C GLU A 128 -10.87 6.80 6.16
N GLU A 129 -9.74 6.09 6.21
CA GLU A 129 -8.60 6.44 7.07
C GLU A 129 -8.11 7.88 6.86
N TYR A 130 -8.18 8.36 5.62
CA TYR A 130 -7.76 9.71 5.22
C TYR A 130 -8.90 10.72 5.12
N GLY A 131 -10.13 10.36 5.52
CA GLY A 131 -11.27 11.29 5.61
C GLY A 131 -12.09 11.44 4.34
N ILE A 132 -11.81 10.64 3.30
CA ILE A 132 -12.74 10.48 2.17
C ILE A 132 -13.96 9.74 2.71
N ASN A 133 -15.15 10.28 2.48
CA ASN A 133 -16.36 9.80 3.14
C ASN A 133 -17.49 9.40 2.17
N SER A 134 -17.25 9.48 0.87
CA SER A 134 -18.29 9.28 -0.15
C SER A 134 -17.77 8.50 -1.34
N ILE A 135 -18.61 7.63 -1.90
CA ILE A 135 -18.36 6.84 -3.10
C ILE A 135 -19.54 6.95 -4.07
N VAL A 136 -19.24 7.12 -5.36
CA VAL A 136 -20.24 7.03 -6.43
C VAL A 136 -20.41 5.58 -6.83
N LEU A 137 -21.60 5.00 -6.70
CA LEU A 137 -21.88 3.63 -7.17
C LEU A 137 -23.15 3.61 -8.01
N LYS A 138 -23.12 2.83 -9.08
CA LYS A 138 -24.24 2.58 -10.00
C LYS A 138 -24.69 1.13 -9.85
N ASN A 139 -25.90 0.83 -10.32
CA ASN A 139 -26.50 -0.51 -10.22
C ASN A 139 -25.61 -1.65 -10.74
N HIS A 140 -24.82 -1.42 -11.78
CA HIS A 140 -23.94 -2.45 -12.34
C HIS A 140 -22.73 -2.78 -11.44
N ASN A 141 -22.32 -1.89 -10.53
CA ASN A 141 -21.23 -2.15 -9.59
C ASN A 141 -21.51 -3.34 -8.66
N PHE A 142 -22.78 -3.58 -8.34
CA PHE A 142 -23.19 -4.68 -7.45
C PHE A 142 -23.27 -6.04 -8.14
N ARG A 143 -23.00 -6.13 -9.46
CA ARG A 143 -23.07 -7.37 -10.22
C ARG A 143 -21.82 -8.23 -10.14
N HIS A 144 -20.65 -7.61 -9.89
CA HIS A 144 -19.37 -8.30 -9.94
C HIS A 144 -19.04 -9.04 -8.63
N PHE A 145 -19.42 -8.46 -7.49
CA PHE A 145 -19.21 -9.06 -6.18
C PHE A 145 -20.14 -8.41 -5.14
N ARG A 146 -20.20 -8.99 -3.93
CA ARG A 146 -21.12 -8.56 -2.88
C ARG A 146 -20.53 -7.36 -2.12
N LEU A 147 -20.64 -6.18 -2.73
CA LEU A 147 -20.14 -4.92 -2.15
C LEU A 147 -20.72 -4.61 -0.75
N SER A 148 -21.90 -5.14 -0.40
CA SER A 148 -22.51 -4.96 0.94
C SER A 148 -21.61 -5.42 2.08
N LYS A 149 -20.74 -6.42 1.85
CA LYS A 149 -19.78 -6.91 2.85
C LYS A 149 -18.84 -5.82 3.37
N TYR A 150 -18.61 -4.77 2.59
CA TYR A 150 -17.83 -3.63 3.07
C TYR A 150 -18.47 -2.95 4.29
N TRP A 151 -19.79 -2.80 4.28
CA TRP A 151 -20.51 -2.23 5.43
C TRP A 151 -20.77 -3.31 6.48
N ASP A 152 -21.17 -4.51 6.06
CA ASP A 152 -21.58 -5.60 6.96
C ASP A 152 -20.38 -6.18 7.77
N GLU A 153 -19.23 -6.39 7.13
CA GLU A 153 -18.09 -7.13 7.70
C GLU A 153 -16.87 -6.25 7.97
N TRP A 154 -16.64 -5.20 7.18
CA TRP A 154 -15.49 -4.29 7.35
C TRP A 154 -15.82 -3.05 8.17
N GLY A 155 -17.07 -2.89 8.61
CA GLY A 155 -17.52 -1.73 9.38
C GLY A 155 -17.28 -0.40 8.65
N GLY A 156 -17.39 -0.40 7.32
CA GLY A 156 -17.25 0.79 6.49
C GLY A 156 -18.38 1.79 6.73
N LYS A 157 -18.10 3.09 6.59
CA LYS A 157 -19.06 4.20 6.82
C LYS A 157 -19.19 5.13 5.61
N MET A 158 -18.69 4.70 4.44
CA MET A 158 -18.77 5.43 3.19
C MET A 158 -20.22 5.74 2.83
N LYS A 159 -20.49 6.99 2.48
CA LYS A 159 -21.78 7.44 1.93
C LYS A 159 -21.86 7.04 0.46
N TRP A 160 -22.89 6.30 0.11
CA TRP A 160 -23.18 5.96 -1.28
C TRP A 160 -23.92 7.12 -1.96
N LEU A 161 -23.34 7.60 -3.07
CA LEU A 161 -23.94 8.52 -4.03
C LEU A 161 -24.38 7.70 -5.27
N ALA A 162 -25.66 7.77 -5.62
CA ALA A 162 -26.25 7.05 -6.76
C ALA A 162 -26.40 7.95 -7.99
#